data_AF-A0A819HSV1-F1
#
_entry.id   AF-A0A819HSV1-F1
#
_cell.length_a   1.000
_cell.length_b   1.000
_cell.length_c   1.000
_cell.angle_alpha   90.00
_cell.angle_beta   90.00
_cell.angle_gamma   90.00
#
_symmetry.space_group_name_H-M   'P 1'
#
loop_
_entity.id
_entity.type
_entity.pdbx_description
1 polymer ?
#
loop_
_entity_poly.entity_id
_entity_poly.type
_entity_poly.pdbx_seq_one_letter_code
_entity_poly.pdbx_strand_id
1 'polypeptide(L)'
;KLQQQLWQDYFDLGMNDGVWAPRVSKSKAKEHNTCLSYGRSEKFVQQRQKTIQYQLIRTDRELQQHLAQLPELTEKAPTFIDSTFLSTAIETMVKNHQYRLQAQFKHKQAILKFDADDHRLIAAAYALELTEEQIVLIKMYWQAIADEQKALEEAEVL
;
A
#
# COMPACT_ATOMS: atom_id res chain seq x y z
N LYS A 1 9.77 6.73 5.37
CA LYS A 1 8.72 7.10 6.35
C LYS A 1 7.32 6.68 5.89
N LEU A 2 6.79 7.14 4.75
CA LEU A 2 5.42 6.78 4.29
C LEU A 2 5.17 5.26 4.13
N GLN A 3 6.11 4.51 3.54
CA GLN A 3 5.98 3.04 3.46
C GLN A 3 5.96 2.37 4.84
N GLN A 4 6.78 2.84 5.76
CA GLN A 4 6.85 2.29 7.11
C GLN A 4 5.53 2.53 7.84
N GLN A 5 4.96 3.74 7.74
CA GLN A 5 3.65 4.06 8.29
C GLN A 5 2.56 3.17 7.70
N LEU A 6 2.49 3.05 6.36
CA LEU A 6 1.51 2.19 5.69
C LEU A 6 1.48 0.76 6.24
N TRP A 7 2.66 0.14 6.38
CA TRP A 7 2.75 -1.24 6.88
C TRP A 7 2.58 -1.33 8.39
N GLN A 8 2.87 -0.28 9.14
CA GLN A 8 2.55 -0.21 10.56
C GLN A 8 1.04 -0.13 10.76
N ASP A 9 0.34 0.76 10.04
CA ASP A 9 -1.11 0.89 10.13
C ASP A 9 -1.82 -0.45 9.82
N TYR A 10 -1.36 -1.15 8.77
CA TYR A 10 -1.90 -2.46 8.46
C TYR A 10 -1.55 -3.52 9.52
N PHE A 11 -0.37 -3.41 10.13
CA PHE A 11 0.03 -4.30 11.20
C PHE A 11 -0.87 -4.11 12.44
N ASP A 12 -1.15 -2.87 12.78
CA ASP A 12 -2.00 -2.51 13.92
C ASP A 12 -3.44 -2.98 13.68
N LEU A 13 -3.97 -2.84 12.45
CA LEU A 13 -5.26 -3.43 12.06
C LEU A 13 -5.27 -4.95 12.23
N GLY A 14 -4.24 -5.64 11.75
CA GLY A 14 -4.13 -7.10 11.91
C GLY A 14 -4.07 -7.56 13.37
N MET A 15 -3.38 -6.81 14.23
CA MET A 15 -3.27 -7.09 15.66
C MET A 15 -4.56 -6.82 16.43
N ASN A 16 -5.24 -5.71 16.14
CA ASN A 16 -6.44 -5.30 16.88
C ASN A 16 -7.70 -6.06 16.43
N ASP A 17 -7.84 -6.28 15.13
CA ASP A 17 -9.08 -6.78 14.53
C ASP A 17 -8.96 -8.23 14.02
N GLY A 18 -7.81 -8.89 14.22
CA GLY A 18 -7.60 -10.30 13.85
C GLY A 18 -7.60 -10.56 12.34
N VAL A 19 -7.28 -9.54 11.54
CA VAL A 19 -7.52 -9.52 10.09
C VAL A 19 -6.42 -10.21 9.26
N TRP A 20 -5.60 -11.02 9.91
CA TRP A 20 -4.55 -11.76 9.23
C TRP A 20 -5.16 -12.80 8.30
N ALA A 21 -5.12 -12.53 7.00
CA ALA A 21 -5.57 -13.49 6.00
C ALA A 21 -4.35 -14.07 5.25
N PRO A 22 -4.28 -15.40 5.06
CA PRO A 22 -3.41 -15.96 4.06
C PRO A 22 -3.89 -15.55 2.66
N ARG A 23 -3.01 -15.70 1.67
CA ARG A 23 -3.37 -15.50 0.28
C ARG A 23 -4.55 -16.41 -0.09
N VAL A 24 -5.62 -15.84 -0.61
CA VAL A 24 -6.80 -16.62 -1.04
C VAL A 24 -6.55 -17.30 -2.40
N SER A 25 -7.20 -18.44 -2.62
CA SER A 25 -7.15 -19.13 -3.91
C SER A 25 -7.89 -18.34 -4.99
N LYS A 26 -7.59 -18.58 -6.28
CA LYS A 26 -8.32 -17.95 -7.40
C LYS A 26 -9.82 -18.21 -7.35
N SER A 27 -10.21 -19.41 -6.94
CA SER A 27 -11.63 -19.77 -6.82
C SER A 27 -12.31 -18.98 -5.71
N LYS A 28 -11.71 -18.90 -4.53
CA LYS A 28 -12.26 -18.17 -3.38
C LYS A 28 -12.32 -16.66 -3.66
N ALA A 29 -11.29 -16.12 -4.31
CA ALA A 29 -11.28 -14.74 -4.76
C ALA A 29 -12.46 -14.45 -5.70
N LYS A 30 -12.68 -15.31 -6.70
CA LYS A 30 -13.81 -15.19 -7.63
C LYS A 30 -15.17 -15.34 -6.93
N GLU A 31 -15.30 -16.27 -6.01
CA GLU A 31 -16.55 -16.54 -5.29
C GLU A 31 -17.02 -15.35 -4.45
N HIS A 32 -16.08 -14.57 -3.91
CA HIS A 32 -16.39 -13.43 -3.05
C HIS A 32 -16.14 -12.08 -3.70
N ASN A 33 -15.88 -12.03 -5.01
CA ASN A 33 -15.50 -10.80 -5.73
C ASN A 33 -14.31 -10.05 -5.05
N THR A 34 -13.36 -10.82 -4.51
CA THR A 34 -12.16 -10.29 -3.83
C THR A 34 -10.90 -10.49 -4.67
N CYS A 35 -9.82 -9.82 -4.27
CA CYS A 35 -8.51 -9.92 -4.91
C CYS A 35 -7.73 -11.19 -4.48
N LEU A 36 -6.82 -11.71 -5.30
CA LEU A 36 -5.91 -12.79 -4.88
C LEU A 36 -4.97 -12.41 -3.74
N SER A 37 -4.75 -11.12 -3.54
CA SER A 37 -3.99 -10.60 -2.42
C SER A 37 -4.87 -10.03 -1.31
N TYR A 38 -6.12 -10.47 -1.27
CA TYR A 38 -7.07 -10.14 -0.23
C TYR A 38 -6.56 -10.61 1.13
N GLY A 39 -6.42 -9.63 2.02
CA GLY A 39 -5.69 -9.74 3.28
C GLY A 39 -4.19 -10.01 3.11
N ARG A 40 -3.41 -9.70 4.14
CA ARG A 40 -1.97 -10.02 4.23
C ARG A 40 -1.70 -10.83 5.48
N SER A 41 -0.78 -11.77 5.37
CA SER A 41 -0.31 -12.51 6.54
C SER A 41 0.61 -11.63 7.38
N GLU A 42 0.58 -11.84 8.69
CA GLU A 42 1.48 -11.19 9.64
C GLU A 42 2.96 -11.32 9.20
N LYS A 43 3.38 -12.54 8.84
CA LYS A 43 4.75 -12.82 8.35
C LYS A 43 5.14 -11.97 7.15
N PHE A 44 4.21 -11.75 6.21
CA PHE A 44 4.47 -10.91 5.05
C PHE A 44 4.69 -9.45 5.46
N VAL A 45 3.84 -8.93 6.35
CA VAL A 45 3.91 -7.54 6.83
C VAL A 45 5.20 -7.31 7.61
N GLN A 46 5.56 -8.23 8.51
CA GLN A 46 6.84 -8.18 9.24
C GLN A 46 8.05 -8.23 8.30
N GLN A 47 8.02 -9.08 7.27
CA GLN A 47 9.09 -9.13 6.27
C GLN A 47 9.21 -7.82 5.49
N ARG A 48 8.10 -7.16 5.19
CA ARG A 48 8.08 -5.83 4.55
C ARG A 48 8.67 -4.77 5.45
N GLN A 49 8.29 -4.72 6.72
CA GLN A 49 8.84 -3.79 7.72
C GLN A 49 10.37 -3.94 7.84
N LYS A 50 10.88 -5.17 7.97
CA LYS A 50 12.33 -5.45 8.00
C LYS A 50 13.04 -4.98 6.74
N THR A 51 12.46 -5.25 5.57
CA THR A 51 13.02 -4.82 4.29
C THR A 51 13.15 -3.31 4.20
N ILE A 52 12.12 -2.58 4.65
CA ILE A 52 12.11 -1.12 4.67
C ILE A 52 13.18 -0.57 5.61
N GLN A 53 13.32 -1.14 6.82
CA GLN A 53 14.37 -0.74 7.75
C GLN A 53 15.77 -0.93 7.15
N TYR A 54 16.01 -2.09 6.52
CA TYR A 54 17.27 -2.34 5.83
C TYR A 54 17.54 -1.32 4.73
N GLN A 55 16.54 -1.01 3.89
CA GLN A 55 16.67 -0.01 2.84
C GLN A 55 16.97 1.39 3.39
N LEU A 56 16.31 1.79 4.47
CA LEU A 56 16.58 3.08 5.12
C LEU A 56 18.04 3.18 5.61
N ILE A 57 18.53 2.14 6.29
CA ILE A 57 19.93 2.10 6.76
C ILE A 57 20.90 2.13 5.57
N ARG A 58 20.60 1.38 4.51
CA ARG A 58 21.45 1.34 3.32
C ARG A 58 21.52 2.70 2.64
N THR A 59 20.37 3.34 2.40
CA THR A 59 20.29 4.66 1.76
C THR A 59 20.95 5.73 2.61
N ASP A 60 20.82 5.68 3.93
CA ASP A 60 21.52 6.62 4.83
C ASP A 60 23.05 6.45 4.70
N ARG A 61 23.55 5.22 4.69
CA ARG A 61 24.98 4.95 4.46
C ARG A 61 25.46 5.44 3.09
N GLU A 62 24.72 5.15 2.03
CA GLU A 62 25.01 5.63 0.67
C GLU A 62 25.06 7.16 0.63
N LEU A 63 24.12 7.84 1.28
CA LEU A 63 24.10 9.30 1.40
C LEU A 63 25.33 9.83 2.12
N GLN A 64 25.70 9.25 3.27
CA GLN A 64 26.90 9.66 4.01
C GLN A 64 28.18 9.46 3.19
N GLN A 65 28.27 8.36 2.43
CA GLN A 65 29.40 8.11 1.52
C GLN A 65 29.49 9.18 0.43
N HIS A 66 28.37 9.54 -0.21
CA HIS A 66 28.33 10.59 -1.21
C HIS A 66 28.67 11.97 -0.63
N LEU A 67 28.19 12.28 0.58
CA LEU A 67 28.54 13.53 1.27
C LEU A 67 30.03 13.61 1.60
N ALA A 68 30.67 12.49 1.96
CA ALA A 68 32.11 12.43 2.23
C ALA A 68 32.97 12.60 0.96
N GLN A 69 32.47 12.16 -0.20
CA GLN A 69 33.16 12.30 -1.50
C GLN A 69 32.94 13.66 -2.16
N LEU A 70 31.92 14.40 -1.72
CA LEU A 70 31.50 15.67 -2.28
C LEU A 70 32.62 16.72 -2.31
N PRO A 71 33.42 16.93 -1.25
CA PRO A 71 34.52 17.90 -1.24
C PRO A 71 35.54 17.68 -2.36
N GLU A 72 35.93 16.42 -2.57
CA GLU A 72 36.92 16.01 -3.57
C GLU A 72 36.40 16.15 -5.02
N LEU A 73 35.09 16.04 -5.21
CA LEU A 73 34.41 16.24 -6.48
C LEU A 73 34.19 17.73 -6.79
N THR A 74 33.90 18.55 -5.79
CA THR A 74 33.75 20.01 -5.96
C THR A 74 35.05 20.71 -6.33
N GLU A 75 36.21 20.24 -5.87
CA GLU A 75 37.51 20.79 -6.29
C GLU A 75 37.83 20.51 -7.77
N LYS A 76 37.26 19.44 -8.34
CA LYS A 76 37.48 19.01 -9.73
C LYS A 76 36.35 19.42 -10.68
N ALA A 77 35.27 19.99 -10.17
CA ALA A 77 34.10 20.36 -10.96
C ALA A 77 34.33 21.69 -11.71
N PRO A 78 33.99 21.79 -13.01
CA PRO A 78 34.01 23.06 -13.71
C PRO A 78 33.02 24.03 -13.04
N THR A 79 33.50 25.23 -12.72
CA THR A 79 32.85 26.31 -11.94
C THR A 79 31.60 26.94 -12.59
N PHE A 80 30.95 26.27 -13.54
CA PHE A 80 29.93 26.88 -14.38
C PHE A 80 28.49 26.62 -13.93
N ILE A 81 28.27 25.79 -12.91
CA ILE A 81 26.92 25.47 -12.44
C ILE A 81 26.61 26.32 -11.20
N ASP A 82 25.61 27.19 -11.31
CA ASP A 82 25.06 27.91 -10.16
C ASP A 82 24.49 26.92 -9.14
N SER A 83 25.19 26.80 -8.01
CA SER A 83 24.81 25.92 -6.90
C SER A 83 23.40 26.20 -6.37
N THR A 84 22.94 27.45 -6.46
CA THR A 84 21.62 27.89 -6.02
C THR A 84 20.54 27.32 -6.94
N PHE A 85 20.77 27.41 -8.25
CA PHE A 85 19.89 26.82 -9.26
C PHE A 85 19.80 25.30 -9.11
N LEU A 86 20.95 24.63 -8.94
CA LEU A 86 20.97 23.17 -8.78
C LEU A 86 20.26 22.72 -7.50
N SER A 87 20.50 23.41 -6.37
CA SER A 87 19.83 23.16 -5.10
C SER A 87 18.31 23.33 -5.22
N THR A 88 17.87 24.42 -5.84
CA THR A 88 16.44 24.70 -6.07
C THR A 88 15.79 23.67 -7.00
N ALA A 89 16.49 23.23 -8.05
CA ALA A 89 16.00 22.21 -8.97
C ALA A 89 15.85 20.85 -8.27
N ILE A 90 16.85 20.45 -7.47
CA ILE A 90 16.80 19.22 -6.67
C ILE A 90 15.64 19.28 -5.66
N GLU A 91 15.50 20.38 -4.92
CA GLU A 91 14.38 20.54 -3.99
C GLU A 91 13.03 20.44 -4.68
N THR A 92 12.87 21.09 -5.83
CA THR A 92 11.63 21.10 -6.60
C THR A 92 11.30 19.70 -7.12
N MET A 93 12.28 18.98 -7.67
CA MET A 93 12.10 17.59 -8.09
C MET A 93 11.71 16.70 -6.92
N VAL A 94 12.40 16.82 -5.79
CA VAL A 94 12.11 16.04 -4.57
C VAL A 94 10.70 16.34 -4.06
N LYS A 95 10.31 17.61 -3.91
CA LYS A 95 8.98 18.03 -3.44
C LYS A 95 7.87 17.50 -4.35
N ASN A 96 8.01 17.63 -5.68
CA ASN A 96 7.01 17.15 -6.63
C ASN A 96 6.84 15.62 -6.59
N HIS A 97 7.95 14.88 -6.49
CA HIS A 97 7.89 13.41 -6.38
C HIS A 97 7.31 12.97 -5.04
N GLN A 98 7.64 13.66 -3.95
CA GLN A 98 7.07 13.39 -2.62
C GLN A 98 5.57 13.61 -2.58
N TYR A 99 5.04 14.65 -3.23
CA TYR A 99 3.60 14.90 -3.31
C TYR A 99 2.86 13.75 -4.02
N ARG A 100 3.33 13.33 -5.19
CA ARG A 100 2.74 12.21 -5.95
C ARG A 100 2.80 10.92 -5.14
N LEU A 101 3.92 10.65 -4.48
CA LEU A 101 4.07 9.50 -3.59
C LEU A 101 3.07 9.55 -2.44
N GLN A 102 2.89 10.70 -1.80
CA GLN A 102 1.96 10.85 -0.68
C GLN A 102 0.51 10.55 -1.09
N ALA A 103 0.05 11.05 -2.25
CA ALA A 103 -1.27 10.72 -2.78
C ALA A 103 -1.42 9.21 -3.03
N GLN A 104 -0.41 8.57 -3.63
CA GLN A 104 -0.41 7.11 -3.83
C GLN A 104 -0.42 6.33 -2.50
N PHE A 105 0.28 6.81 -1.46
CA PHE A 105 0.27 6.18 -0.15
C PHE A 105 -1.09 6.27 0.54
N LYS A 106 -1.74 7.43 0.48
CA LYS A 106 -3.11 7.60 1.00
C LYS A 106 -4.08 6.65 0.31
N HIS A 107 -4.00 6.54 -1.01
CA HIS A 107 -4.83 5.60 -1.76
C HIS A 107 -4.57 4.15 -1.36
N LYS A 108 -3.29 3.75 -1.18
CA LYS A 108 -2.95 2.40 -0.69
C LYS A 108 -3.43 2.15 0.74
N GLN A 109 -3.37 3.13 1.64
CA GLN A 109 -3.94 3.02 2.99
C GLN A 109 -5.45 2.75 2.92
N ALA A 110 -6.16 3.49 2.07
CA ALA A 110 -7.60 3.29 1.89
C ALA A 110 -7.92 1.88 1.38
N ILE A 111 -7.23 1.40 0.34
CA ILE A 111 -7.41 0.02 -0.17
C ILE A 111 -7.16 -1.02 0.92
N LEU A 112 -6.07 -0.88 1.66
CA LEU A 112 -5.73 -1.83 2.73
C LEU A 112 -6.77 -1.84 3.85
N LYS A 113 -7.39 -0.69 4.14
CA LYS A 113 -8.49 -0.60 5.11
C LYS A 113 -9.74 -1.29 4.58
N PHE A 114 -10.12 -1.05 3.31
CA PHE A 114 -11.24 -1.74 2.68
C PHE A 114 -11.04 -3.27 2.67
N ASP A 115 -9.86 -3.75 2.28
CA ASP A 115 -9.52 -5.18 2.32
C ASP A 115 -9.69 -5.76 3.75
N ALA A 116 -9.33 -4.98 4.76
CA ALA A 116 -9.44 -5.40 6.15
C ALA A 116 -10.90 -5.45 6.64
N ASP A 117 -11.68 -4.41 6.33
CA ASP A 117 -13.10 -4.32 6.66
C ASP A 117 -13.90 -5.45 5.99
N ASP A 118 -13.66 -5.72 4.71
CA ASP A 118 -14.29 -6.83 3.99
C ASP A 118 -13.94 -8.17 4.65
N HIS A 119 -12.67 -8.38 5.02
CA HIS A 119 -12.25 -9.66 5.61
C HIS A 119 -12.95 -9.90 6.93
N ARG A 120 -13.12 -8.85 7.75
CA ARG A 120 -13.90 -8.90 8.99
C ARG A 120 -15.36 -9.24 8.72
N LEU A 121 -16.00 -8.63 7.72
CA LEU A 121 -17.39 -8.88 7.38
C LEU A 121 -17.61 -10.32 6.90
N ILE A 122 -16.74 -10.82 6.01
CA ILE A 122 -16.80 -12.21 5.55
C ILE A 122 -16.60 -13.18 6.72
N ALA A 123 -15.60 -12.94 7.57
CA ALA A 123 -15.34 -13.79 8.74
C ALA A 123 -16.54 -13.79 9.71
N ALA A 124 -17.14 -12.63 9.97
CA ALA A 124 -18.33 -12.50 10.80
C ALA A 124 -19.52 -13.26 10.20
N ALA A 125 -19.75 -13.15 8.88
CA ALA A 125 -20.81 -13.88 8.20
C ALA A 125 -20.67 -15.40 8.34
N TYR A 126 -19.44 -15.93 8.19
CA TYR A 126 -19.20 -17.37 8.41
C TYR A 126 -19.35 -17.80 9.87
N ALA A 127 -19.02 -16.93 10.83
CA ALA A 127 -19.17 -17.22 12.25
C ALA A 127 -20.64 -17.28 12.71
N LEU A 128 -21.57 -16.70 11.95
CA LEU A 128 -23.00 -16.69 12.27
C LEU A 128 -23.74 -17.99 11.89
N GLU A 129 -23.03 -19.02 11.39
CA GLU A 129 -23.62 -20.31 10.98
C GLU A 129 -24.87 -20.14 10.10
N LEU A 130 -24.76 -19.24 9.12
CA LEU A 130 -25.86 -18.87 8.24
C LEU A 130 -26.43 -20.08 7.49
N THR A 131 -27.75 -20.10 7.30
CA THR A 131 -28.41 -21.12 6.47
C THR A 131 -28.00 -20.98 5.00
N GLU A 132 -28.16 -22.04 4.20
CA GLU A 132 -27.86 -21.99 2.75
C GLU A 132 -28.63 -20.86 2.05
N GLU A 133 -29.90 -20.64 2.40
CA GLU A 133 -30.71 -19.54 1.85
C GLU A 133 -30.13 -18.16 2.18
N GLN A 134 -29.65 -17.96 3.41
CA GLN A 134 -29.02 -16.71 3.84
C GLN A 134 -27.68 -16.50 3.12
N ILE A 135 -26.90 -17.55 2.91
CA ILE A 135 -25.65 -17.49 2.14
C ILE A 135 -25.93 -17.10 0.69
N VAL A 136 -26.94 -17.71 0.06
CA VAL A 136 -27.35 -17.37 -1.32
C VAL A 136 -27.79 -15.92 -1.40
N LEU A 137 -28.61 -15.46 -0.45
CA LEU A 137 -29.10 -14.08 -0.42
C LEU A 137 -27.95 -13.07 -0.27
N ILE A 138 -27.00 -13.31 0.64
CA ILE A 138 -25.83 -12.44 0.82
C ILE A 138 -24.97 -12.41 -0.45
N LYS A 139 -24.74 -13.56 -1.09
CA LYS A 139 -24.01 -13.62 -2.37
C LYS A 139 -24.71 -12.82 -3.47
N MET A 140 -26.04 -12.86 -3.52
CA MET A 140 -26.81 -12.05 -4.47
C MET A 140 -26.63 -10.55 -4.22
N TYR A 141 -26.70 -10.10 -2.96
CA TYR A 141 -26.47 -8.70 -2.62
C TYR A 141 -25.05 -8.25 -2.95
N TRP A 142 -24.03 -9.05 -2.63
CA TRP A 142 -22.65 -8.74 -2.99
C TRP A 142 -22.45 -8.65 -4.50
N GLN A 143 -23.05 -9.55 -5.27
CA GLN A 143 -22.96 -9.50 -6.73
C GLN A 143 -23.62 -8.24 -7.29
N ALA A 144 -24.81 -7.88 -6.79
CA ALA A 144 -25.52 -6.68 -7.24
C ALA A 144 -24.70 -5.40 -6.98
N ILE A 145 -24.06 -5.28 -5.80
CA ILE A 145 -23.19 -4.15 -5.47
C ILE A 145 -21.96 -4.12 -6.39
N ALA A 146 -21.35 -5.27 -6.65
CA ALA A 146 -20.19 -5.36 -7.54
C ALA A 146 -20.55 -4.98 -8.99
N ASP A 147 -21.72 -5.40 -9.47
CA ASP A 147 -22.23 -5.06 -10.80
C ASP A 147 -22.52 -3.55 -10.92
N GLU A 148 -23.11 -2.94 -9.90
CA GLU A 148 -23.36 -1.49 -9.85
C GLU A 148 -22.04 -0.69 -9.87
N GLN A 149 -21.05 -1.09 -9.07
CA GLN A 149 -19.72 -0.46 -9.11
C GLN A 149 -19.05 -0.57 -10.47
N LYS A 150 -19.10 -1.75 -11.10
CA LYS A 150 -18.55 -1.95 -12.44
C LYS A 150 -19.22 -1.07 -13.48
N ALA A 151 -20.55 -0.90 -13.39
CA ALA A 151 -21.30 -0.03 -14.29
C ALA A 151 -20.91 1.46 -14.10
N LEU A 152 -20.67 1.89 -12.86
CA LEU A 152 -20.19 3.25 -12.56
C LEU A 152 -18.78 3.49 -13.12
N GLU A 153 -17.86 2.54 -12.92
CA GLU A 153 -16.50 2.62 -13.47
C GLU A 153 -16.50 2.67 -15.01
N GLU A 154 -17.36 1.88 -15.66
CA GLU A 154 -17.51 1.89 -17.12
C GLU A 154 -18.12 3.21 -17.63
N ALA A 155 -18.98 3.86 -16.85
CA ALA A 155 -19.60 5.14 -17.19
C ALA A 155 -18.65 6.35 -16.99
N GLU A 156 -17.71 6.30 -16.04
CA GLU A 156 -16.69 7.34 -15.83
C GLU A 156 -15.58 7.35 -16.89
N VAL A 157 -15.44 6.27 -17.67
CA VAL A 157 -14.43 6.10 -18.72
C VAL A 157 -14.92 6.62 -20.10
N LEU A 158 -16.20 6.95 -20.24
CA LEU A 158 -16.83 7.50 -21.45
C LEU A 158 -16.96 9.03 -21.42
#